data_AF-A0A3B3XL66-F1
#
_entry.id   AF-A0A3B3XL66-F1
#
_cell.length_a   1.000
_cell.length_b   1.000
_cell.length_c   1.000
_cell.angle_alpha   90.00
_cell.angle_beta   90.00
_cell.angle_gamma   90.00
#
_symmetry.space_group_name_H-M   'P 1'
#
loop_
_entity.id
_entity.type
_entity.pdbx_description
1 polymer ?
#
loop_
_entity_poly.entity_id
_entity_poly.type
_entity_poly.pdbx_seq_one_letter_code
_entity_poly.pdbx_strand_id
1 'polypeptide(L)'
;MEDDLIKPQKLINPILASVQRRALHQELLFCHRRGMLPRKKSELQRVLESKNREQLKKTELSLQPRSDLEVKLRRRQQRIQHSELEEKKWRESLKNVPEFVRVRQSLKHVPHSS
;
A
#
# COMPACT_ATOMS: atom_id res chain seq x y z
N MET A 1 -64.01 -40.55 -26.88
CA MET A 1 -63.64 -39.47 -25.94
C MET A 1 -62.12 -39.51 -25.77
N GLU A 2 -61.36 -39.12 -26.80
CA GLU A 2 -59.89 -39.09 -26.72
C GLU A 2 -59.26 -38.03 -27.66
N ASP A 3 -60.06 -37.14 -28.24
CA ASP A 3 -59.58 -36.15 -29.22
C ASP A 3 -59.14 -34.80 -28.62
N ASP A 4 -59.19 -34.63 -27.30
CA ASP A 4 -58.90 -33.34 -26.63
C ASP A 4 -57.50 -33.27 -25.96
N LEU A 5 -56.50 -34.03 -26.42
CA LEU A 5 -55.14 -33.90 -25.88
C LEU A 5 -54.34 -32.80 -26.60
N ILE A 6 -54.15 -31.65 -25.95
CA ILE A 6 -53.24 -30.58 -26.39
C ILE A 6 -51.81 -31.11 -26.44
N LYS A 7 -51.20 -31.13 -27.63
CA LYS A 7 -49.81 -31.53 -27.82
C LYS A 7 -48.87 -30.38 -27.42
N PRO A 8 -47.81 -30.63 -26.62
CA PRO A 8 -46.87 -29.58 -26.25
C PRO A 8 -46.10 -29.10 -27.48
N GLN A 9 -46.27 -27.81 -27.81
CA GLN A 9 -45.56 -27.15 -28.91
C GLN A 9 -44.25 -26.57 -28.38
N LYS A 10 -43.13 -26.88 -29.06
CA LYS A 10 -41.82 -26.31 -28.71
C LYS A 10 -41.84 -24.81 -29.00
N LEU A 11 -41.75 -24.00 -27.95
CA LEU A 11 -41.63 -22.55 -28.08
C LEU A 11 -40.35 -22.22 -28.84
N ILE A 12 -40.48 -21.46 -29.93
CA ILE A 12 -39.34 -21.02 -30.72
C ILE A 12 -38.56 -20.02 -29.86
N ASN A 13 -37.29 -20.31 -29.60
CA ASN A 13 -36.43 -19.38 -28.87
C ASN A 13 -36.34 -18.06 -29.67
N PRO A 14 -36.84 -16.94 -29.14
CA PRO A 14 -36.91 -15.67 -29.88
C PRO A 14 -35.52 -15.14 -30.25
N ILE A 15 -34.47 -15.57 -29.54
CA ILE A 15 -33.08 -15.25 -29.85
C ILE A 15 -32.60 -15.99 -31.10
N LEU A 16 -33.09 -17.22 -31.31
CA LEU A 16 -32.78 -18.02 -32.50
C LEU A 16 -33.72 -17.69 -33.67
N ALA A 17 -34.91 -17.13 -33.42
CA ALA A 17 -35.85 -16.73 -34.45
C ALA A 17 -35.35 -15.51 -35.26
N SER A 18 -34.69 -14.55 -34.61
CA SER A 18 -34.19 -13.34 -35.27
C SER A 18 -32.77 -13.53 -35.82
N VAL A 19 -32.64 -13.54 -37.15
CA VAL A 19 -31.33 -13.60 -37.84
C VAL A 19 -30.44 -12.41 -37.48
N GLN A 20 -31.02 -11.21 -37.40
CA GLN A 20 -30.29 -10.00 -37.01
C GLN A 20 -29.70 -10.11 -35.60
N ARG A 21 -30.46 -10.65 -34.65
CA ARG A 21 -29.99 -10.83 -33.26
C ARG A 21 -28.86 -11.87 -33.18
N ARG A 22 -28.94 -12.93 -33.97
CA ARG A 22 -27.89 -13.94 -34.07
C ARG A 22 -26.60 -13.38 -34.67
N ALA A 23 -26.72 -12.60 -35.75
CA ALA A 23 -25.59 -11.94 -36.40
C ALA A 23 -24.88 -10.97 -35.44
N LEU A 24 -25.65 -10.12 -34.74
CA LEU A 24 -25.12 -9.21 -33.73
C LEU A 24 -24.41 -9.98 -32.59
N HIS A 25 -24.97 -11.09 -32.12
CA HIS A 25 -24.33 -11.90 -31.08
C HIS A 25 -22.97 -12.48 -31.55
N GLN A 26 -22.90 -12.96 -32.79
CA GLN A 26 -21.65 -13.45 -33.39
C GLN A 26 -20.61 -12.34 -33.50
N GLU A 27 -21.02 -11.14 -33.93
CA GLU A 27 -20.16 -9.97 -34.04
C GLU A 27 -19.63 -9.53 -32.67
N LEU A 28 -20.48 -9.45 -31.64
CA LEU A 28 -20.07 -9.10 -30.27
C LEU A 28 -19.07 -10.11 -29.70
N LEU A 29 -19.31 -11.41 -29.89
CA LEU A 29 -18.36 -12.45 -29.46
C LEU A 29 -17.03 -12.36 -30.21
N PHE A 30 -17.08 -12.10 -31.52
CA PHE A 30 -15.89 -11.91 -32.34
C PHE A 30 -15.05 -10.71 -31.85
N CYS A 31 -15.69 -9.56 -31.67
CA CYS A 31 -15.04 -8.34 -31.17
C CYS A 31 -14.52 -8.51 -29.74
N HIS A 32 -15.21 -9.26 -28.87
CA HIS A 32 -14.74 -9.58 -27.53
C HIS A 32 -13.50 -10.49 -27.55
N ARG A 33 -13.51 -11.56 -28.36
CA ARG A 33 -12.34 -12.46 -28.51
C ARG A 33 -11.13 -11.75 -29.09
N ARG A 34 -11.35 -10.82 -30.03
CA ARG A 34 -10.29 -9.99 -30.61
C ARG A 34 -9.89 -8.79 -29.75
N GLY A 35 -10.55 -8.56 -28.62
CA GLY A 35 -10.26 -7.42 -27.75
C GLY A 35 -10.56 -6.06 -28.37
N MET A 36 -11.39 -6.01 -29.43
CA MET A 36 -11.76 -4.75 -30.11
C MET A 36 -12.83 -3.97 -29.36
N LEU A 37 -13.67 -4.65 -28.57
CA LEU A 37 -14.57 -3.96 -27.66
C LEU A 37 -13.75 -3.31 -26.54
N PRO A 38 -14.11 -2.09 -26.09
CA PRO A 38 -13.53 -1.52 -24.88
C PRO A 38 -13.79 -2.50 -23.73
N ARG A 39 -12.80 -3.34 -23.41
CA ARG A 39 -12.88 -4.18 -22.21
C ARG A 39 -12.89 -3.19 -21.06
N LYS A 40 -14.06 -2.98 -20.46
CA LYS A 40 -14.10 -2.62 -19.05
C LYS A 40 -13.43 -3.79 -18.35
N LYS A 41 -12.11 -3.68 -18.13
CA LYS A 41 -11.34 -4.65 -17.37
C LYS A 41 -12.11 -4.86 -16.07
N SER A 42 -12.25 -6.11 -15.64
CA SER A 42 -12.87 -6.38 -14.35
C SER A 42 -12.14 -5.56 -13.29
N GLU A 43 -12.86 -5.14 -12.25
CA GLU A 43 -12.27 -4.37 -11.16
C GLU A 43 -11.00 -5.03 -10.62
N LEU A 44 -11.05 -6.36 -10.47
CA LEU A 44 -9.89 -7.17 -10.08
C LEU A 44 -8.70 -7.01 -11.04
N GLN A 45 -8.92 -7.11 -12.35
CA GLN A 45 -7.84 -6.97 -13.33
C GLN A 45 -7.22 -5.57 -13.31
N ARG A 46 -8.03 -4.52 -13.13
CA ARG A 46 -7.51 -3.15 -12.96
C ARG A 46 -6.66 -3.01 -11.71
N VAL A 47 -7.14 -3.55 -10.59
CA VAL A 47 -6.42 -3.50 -9.30
C VAL A 47 -5.08 -4.24 -9.41
N LEU A 48 -5.07 -5.44 -10.00
CA LEU A 48 -3.84 -6.22 -10.19
C LEU A 48 -2.82 -5.48 -11.08
N GLU A 49 -3.27 -4.89 -12.18
CA GLU A 49 -2.39 -4.08 -13.04
C GLU A 49 -1.84 -2.85 -12.33
N SER A 50 -2.68 -2.15 -11.55
CA SER A 50 -2.24 -1.01 -10.73
C SER A 50 -1.19 -1.43 -9.71
N LYS A 51 -1.41 -2.55 -9.01
CA LYS A 51 -0.47 -3.10 -8.03
C LYS A 51 0.86 -3.48 -8.68
N ASN A 52 0.81 -4.13 -9.84
CA ASN A 52 2.02 -4.51 -10.57
C ASN A 52 2.83 -3.27 -10.99
N ARG A 53 2.16 -2.23 -11.51
CA ARG A 53 2.80 -0.94 -11.85
C ARG A 53 3.44 -0.27 -10.63
N GLU A 54 2.76 -0.25 -9.49
CA GLU A 54 3.31 0.30 -8.24
C GLU A 54 4.53 -0.48 -7.78
N GLN A 55 4.50 -1.81 -7.86
CA GLN A 55 5.63 -2.66 -7.48
C GLN A 55 6.83 -2.40 -8.39
N LEU A 56 6.63 -2.37 -9.72
CA LEU A 56 7.69 -2.08 -10.68
C LEU A 56 8.32 -0.70 -10.43
N LYS A 57 7.50 0.32 -10.15
CA LYS A 57 8.00 1.66 -9.82
C LYS A 57 8.83 1.64 -8.53
N LYS A 58 8.41 0.88 -7.52
CA LYS A 58 9.18 0.73 -6.27
C LYS A 58 10.50 0.00 -6.50
N THR A 59 10.52 -1.06 -7.31
CA THR A 59 11.76 -1.78 -7.61
C THR A 59 12.70 -0.90 -8.41
N GLU A 60 12.22 -0.15 -9.41
CA GLU A 60 13.02 0.80 -10.18
C GLU A 60 13.62 1.89 -9.28
N LEU A 61 12.82 2.50 -8.40
CA LEU A 61 13.32 3.48 -7.42
C LEU A 61 14.33 2.89 -6.44
N SER A 62 14.21 1.59 -6.10
CA SER A 62 15.19 0.92 -5.23
C SER A 62 16.50 0.59 -5.92
N LEU A 63 16.47 0.39 -7.25
CA LEU A 63 17.65 0.18 -8.08
C LEU A 63 18.35 1.50 -8.40
N GLN A 64 17.63 2.62 -8.38
CA GLN A 64 18.22 3.94 -8.55
C GLN A 64 19.14 4.28 -7.37
N PRO A 65 20.33 4.85 -7.64
CA PRO A 65 21.17 5.42 -6.60
C PRO A 65 20.37 6.45 -5.79
N ARG A 66 20.57 6.45 -4.47
CA ARG A 66 19.93 7.41 -3.57
C ARG A 66 20.21 8.83 -4.02
N SER A 67 19.18 9.66 -4.02
CA SER A 67 19.32 11.09 -4.32
C SER A 67 20.26 11.77 -3.30
N ASP A 68 21.00 12.78 -3.75
CA ASP A 68 21.86 13.61 -2.88
C ASP A 68 21.07 14.17 -1.67
N LEU A 69 19.80 14.53 -1.89
CA LEU A 69 18.91 14.96 -0.81
C LEU A 69 18.67 13.84 0.22
N GLU A 70 18.41 12.62 -0.25
CA GLU A 70 18.17 11.46 0.64
C GLU A 70 19.43 11.12 1.45
N VAL A 71 20.60 11.22 0.83
CA VAL A 71 21.90 11.03 1.52
C VAL A 71 22.09 12.09 2.60
N LYS A 72 21.83 13.37 2.30
CA LYS A 72 21.94 14.47 3.28
C LYS A 72 20.95 14.30 4.44
N LEU A 73 19.70 13.93 4.16
CA LEU A 73 18.69 13.66 5.19
C LEU A 73 19.11 12.52 6.11
N ARG A 74 19.64 11.42 5.56
CA ARG A 74 20.15 10.29 6.35
C ARG A 74 21.33 10.69 7.24
N ARG A 75 22.29 11.44 6.71
CA ARG A 75 23.42 11.97 7.51
C ARG A 75 22.91 12.84 8.66
N ARG A 76 21.92 13.71 8.40
CA ARG A 76 21.29 14.53 9.44
C ARG A 76 20.60 13.67 10.50
N GLN A 77 19.86 12.65 10.09
CA GLN A 77 19.21 11.71 11.01
C GLN A 77 20.23 10.99 11.89
N GLN A 78 21.32 10.47 11.33
CA GLN A 78 22.38 9.80 12.09
C GLN A 78 23.02 10.73 13.14
N ARG A 79 23.25 12.00 12.78
CA ARG A 79 23.78 13.00 13.72
C ARG A 79 22.82 13.23 14.90
N ILE A 80 21.53 13.37 14.60
CA ILE A 80 20.50 13.56 15.63
C ILE A 80 20.44 12.34 16.56
N GLN A 81 20.38 11.13 16.01
CA GLN A 81 20.33 9.89 16.79
C GLN A 81 21.56 9.73 17.70
N HIS A 82 22.75 10.09 17.22
CA HIS A 82 23.97 10.07 18.03
C HIS A 82 23.87 11.07 19.19
N SER A 83 23.46 12.32 18.91
CA SER A 83 23.29 13.34 19.94
C SER A 83 22.24 12.94 20.99
N GLU A 84 21.11 12.38 20.57
CA GLU A 84 20.05 11.90 21.48
C GLU A 84 20.55 10.77 22.38
N LEU A 85 21.35 9.84 21.83
CA LEU A 85 21.93 8.74 22.58
C LEU A 85 22.94 9.24 23.62
N GLU A 86 23.82 10.16 23.23
CA GLU A 86 24.79 10.76 24.15
C GLU A 86 24.11 11.57 25.26
N GLU A 87 23.06 12.32 24.93
CA GLU A 87 22.27 13.05 25.93
C GLU A 87 21.55 12.08 26.89
N LYS A 88 21.05 10.95 26.39
CA LYS A 88 20.47 9.89 27.23
C LYS A 88 21.53 9.30 28.17
N LYS A 89 22.71 8.94 27.66
CA LYS A 89 23.83 8.44 28.49
C LYS A 89 24.26 9.47 29.53
N TRP A 90 24.34 10.75 29.15
CA TRP A 90 24.66 11.84 30.08
C TRP A 90 23.63 11.95 31.21
N ARG A 91 22.33 11.93 30.86
CA ARG A 91 21.24 11.92 31.85
C ARG A 91 21.30 10.70 32.78
N GLU A 92 21.59 9.52 32.24
CA GLU A 92 21.77 8.30 33.04
C GLU A 92 22.99 8.40 33.95
N SER A 93 24.12 8.89 33.44
CA SER A 93 25.34 9.11 34.22
C SER A 93 25.09 10.07 35.39
N LEU A 94 24.40 11.21 35.16
CA LEU A 94 24.02 12.15 36.22
C LEU A 94 23.15 11.51 37.30
N LYS A 95 22.23 10.61 36.93
CA LYS A 95 21.41 9.86 37.90
C LYS A 95 22.23 8.84 38.70
N ASN A 96 23.27 8.27 38.09
CA ASN A 96 24.15 7.29 38.70
C ASN A 96 25.26 7.93 39.56
N VAL A 97 25.42 9.25 39.55
CA VAL A 97 26.36 9.96 40.43
C VAL A 97 25.84 9.90 41.87
N PRO A 98 26.66 9.45 42.84
CA PRO A 98 26.27 9.43 44.25
C PRO A 98 25.86 10.81 44.78
N GLU A 99 24.82 10.84 45.62
CA GLU A 99 24.26 12.03 46.27
C GLU A 99 25.34 12.93 46.88
N PHE A 100 26.29 12.35 47.62
CA PHE A 100 27.34 13.09 48.33
C PHE A 100 28.29 13.86 47.39
N VAL A 101 28.47 13.40 46.16
CA VAL A 101 29.25 14.11 45.12
C VAL A 101 28.47 15.32 44.62
N ARG A 102 27.15 15.16 44.47
CA ARG A 102 26.23 16.20 43.98
C ARG A 102 26.06 17.36 44.97
N VAL A 103 26.03 17.08 46.28
CA VAL A 103 25.86 18.09 47.34
C VAL A 103 27.19 18.62 47.91
N ARG A 104 28.34 18.15 47.43
CA ARG A 104 29.67 18.48 47.98
C ARG A 104 29.95 19.99 48.03
N GLN A 105 29.42 20.77 47.10
CA GLN A 105 29.58 22.23 47.09
C GLN A 105 28.61 22.93 48.06
N SER A 106 27.40 22.39 48.23
CA SER A 106 26.40 22.89 49.18
C SER A 106 26.85 22.70 50.64
N LEU A 107 27.50 21.57 50.94
CA LEU A 107 28.02 21.29 52.29
C LEU A 107 29.23 22.16 52.66
N LYS A 108 29.97 22.71 51.69
CA LYS A 108 31.10 23.62 51.94
C LYS A 108 30.67 25.02 52.38
N HIS A 109 29.40 25.37 52.18
CA HIS A 109 28.87 26.71 52.43
C HIS A 109 27.86 26.72 53.59
N VAL A 110 27.90 25.71 54.46
CA VAL A 110 27.16 25.73 55.72
C VAL A 110 27.91 26.66 56.67
N PRO A 111 27.40 27.87 56.98
CA PRO A 111 28.03 28.71 57.97
C PRO A 111 27.91 28.01 59.32
N HIS A 112 29.03 27.84 60.01
CA HIS A 112 29.04 27.38 61.39
C HIS A 112 28.34 28.45 62.24
N SER A 113 27.06 28.27 62.51
CA SER A 113 26.36 29.02 63.57
C SER A 113 26.94 28.55 64.91
N SER A 114 27.81 29.38 65.48
CA SER A 114 28.23 29.29 66.89
C SER A 114 27.13 29.81 67.81
#